data_AF-A0A3C0A963-F1
#
_entry.id   AF-A0A3C0A963-F1
#
_cell.length_a   1.000
_cell.length_b   1.000
_cell.length_c   1.000
_cell.angle_alpha   90.00
_cell.angle_beta   90.00
_cell.angle_gamma   90.00
#
_symmetry.space_group_name_H-M   'P 1'
#
loop_
_entity.id
_entity.type
_entity.pdbx_description
1 polymer ?
#
loop_
_entity_poly.entity_id
_entity_poly.type
_entity_poly.pdbx_seq_one_letter_code
_entity_poly.pdbx_strand_id
1 'polypeptide(L)'
;MGIVTQNMAKKKSQVSAGSGYSDSLDDKKKHARKIARGLARLFPEPECALIHDSPFQLLVATILSAQCTDERVNATTPTLFKKYPTAEKLATSKQADVEKIVYP
;
A
#
# COMPACT_ATOMS: atom_id res chain seq x y z
N MET A 1 26.96 -50.62 39.13
CA MET A 1 28.17 -50.07 38.49
C MET A 1 27.69 -49.37 37.22
N GLY A 2 27.62 -48.04 37.17
CA GLY A 2 28.77 -47.15 36.92
C GLY A 2 28.98 -47.11 35.40
N ILE A 3 29.06 -45.99 34.68
CA ILE A 3 29.49 -44.64 35.05
C ILE A 3 29.00 -43.69 33.94
N VAL A 4 28.76 -42.45 34.34
CA VAL A 4 28.58 -41.24 33.54
C VAL A 4 29.93 -40.74 33.00
N THR A 5 30.00 -40.29 31.74
CA THR A 5 30.93 -39.24 31.24
C THR A 5 30.53 -38.87 29.80
N GLN A 6 29.88 -37.72 29.52
CA GLN A 6 30.39 -36.33 29.43
C GLN A 6 31.47 -36.08 28.36
N ASN A 7 31.21 -34.98 27.64
CA ASN A 7 32.14 -34.03 27.01
C ASN A 7 32.48 -34.18 25.52
N MET A 8 31.98 -33.26 24.68
CA MET A 8 32.41 -31.85 24.53
C MET A 8 33.75 -31.73 23.79
N ALA A 9 33.66 -31.43 22.50
CA ALA A 9 34.58 -30.59 21.73
C ALA A 9 33.84 -30.29 20.41
N LYS A 10 33.46 -29.05 20.10
CA LYS A 10 34.38 -27.96 19.72
C LYS A 10 33.78 -26.60 20.09
N LYS A 11 34.64 -25.72 20.60
CA LYS A 11 34.40 -24.33 21.00
C LYS A 11 35.10 -23.38 20.01
N LYS A 12 34.58 -22.15 19.90
CA LYS A 12 35.07 -20.92 19.22
C LYS A 12 34.56 -20.74 17.78
N SER A 13 34.04 -19.58 17.36
CA SER A 13 34.35 -18.20 17.75
C SER A 13 33.13 -17.29 17.86
N GLN A 14 33.17 -16.37 18.82
CA GLN A 14 32.37 -15.15 18.82
C GLN A 14 32.79 -14.24 17.66
N VAL A 15 31.82 -13.68 16.94
CA VAL A 15 31.92 -12.38 16.27
C VAL A 15 30.58 -11.66 16.45
N SER A 16 30.62 -10.47 17.04
CA SER A 16 29.49 -9.54 17.19
C SER A 16 29.45 -8.55 16.03
N ALA A 17 28.31 -8.44 15.32
CA ALA A 17 27.95 -7.27 14.50
C ALA A 17 26.46 -7.32 14.09
N GLY A 18 25.65 -6.34 14.51
CA GLY A 18 24.36 -5.91 13.92
C GLY A 18 23.19 -6.91 13.85
N SER A 19 22.07 -6.64 14.55
CA SER A 19 20.88 -7.49 14.58
C SER A 19 20.13 -7.57 13.23
N GLY A 20 20.60 -8.43 12.32
CA GLY A 20 19.93 -8.78 11.07
C GLY A 20 19.04 -10.01 11.24
N TYR A 21 17.73 -9.81 11.28
CA TYR A 21 16.73 -10.87 11.42
C TYR A 21 16.69 -11.74 10.13
N SER A 22 17.19 -12.98 10.18
CA SER A 22 17.04 -13.95 9.09
C SER A 22 15.72 -14.72 9.24
N ASP A 23 14.60 -14.02 9.16
CA ASP A 23 13.29 -14.67 9.23
C ASP A 23 13.07 -15.58 8.03
N SER A 24 12.63 -16.82 8.30
CA SER A 24 12.19 -17.74 7.26
C SER A 24 10.95 -17.18 6.55
N LEU A 25 10.65 -17.68 5.35
CA LEU A 25 9.40 -17.32 4.66
C LEU A 25 8.16 -17.66 5.51
N ASP A 26 8.23 -18.71 6.32
CA ASP A 26 7.11 -19.12 7.17
C ASP A 26 6.89 -18.17 8.35
N ASP A 27 7.97 -17.64 8.91
CA ASP A 27 7.91 -16.63 9.97
C ASP A 27 7.32 -15.31 9.43
N LYS A 28 7.77 -14.88 8.24
CA LYS A 28 7.19 -13.72 7.52
C LYS A 28 5.70 -13.90 7.25
N LYS A 29 5.27 -15.08 6.78
CA LYS A 29 3.85 -15.39 6.54
C LYS A 29 3.04 -15.37 7.83
N LYS A 30 3.56 -15.93 8.94
CA LYS A 30 2.90 -15.89 10.26
C LYS A 30 2.73 -14.45 10.73
N HIS A 31 3.76 -13.63 10.57
CA HIS A 31 3.73 -12.22 10.94
C HIS A 31 2.72 -11.42 10.11
N ALA A 32 2.74 -11.54 8.78
CA ALA A 32 1.79 -10.88 7.89
C ALA A 32 0.33 -11.26 8.23
N ARG A 33 0.06 -12.54 8.51
CA ARG A 33 -1.26 -13.01 8.96
C ARG A 33 -1.69 -12.39 10.30
N LYS A 34 -0.75 -12.15 11.22
CA LYS A 34 -1.04 -11.46 12.49
C LYS A 34 -1.44 -10.01 12.25
N ILE A 35 -0.72 -9.29 11.39
CA ILE A 35 -1.02 -7.91 11.00
C ILE A 35 -2.39 -7.83 10.32
N ALA A 36 -2.62 -8.67 9.30
CA ALA A 36 -3.89 -8.67 8.55
C ALA A 36 -5.11 -8.88 9.45
N ARG A 37 -5.02 -9.80 10.43
CA ARG A 37 -6.08 -9.99 11.45
C ARG A 37 -6.25 -8.81 12.40
N GLY A 38 -5.20 -8.03 12.63
CA GLY A 38 -5.27 -6.78 13.39
C GLY A 38 -6.02 -5.72 12.59
N LEU A 39 -5.59 -5.49 11.34
CA LEU A 39 -6.22 -4.53 10.43
C LEU A 39 -7.70 -4.84 10.18
N ALA A 40 -8.06 -6.10 9.91
CA ALA A 40 -9.45 -6.51 9.70
C ALA A 40 -10.35 -6.30 10.94
N ARG A 41 -9.78 -6.25 12.15
CA ARG A 41 -10.53 -5.92 13.37
C ARG A 41 -10.66 -4.42 13.61
N LEU A 42 -9.65 -3.64 13.21
CA LEU A 42 -9.64 -2.19 13.34
C LEU A 42 -10.50 -1.51 12.26
N PHE A 43 -10.56 -2.10 11.07
CA PHE A 43 -11.27 -1.61 9.90
C PHE A 43 -12.19 -2.73 9.38
N PRO A 44 -13.36 -2.95 10.00
CA PRO A 44 -14.26 -4.05 9.65
C PRO A 44 -14.87 -3.90 8.25
N GLU A 45 -15.18 -2.66 7.85
CA GLU A 45 -15.77 -2.33 6.54
C GLU A 45 -14.92 -1.22 5.89
N PRO A 46 -13.76 -1.55 5.29
CA PRO A 46 -12.92 -0.56 4.63
C PRO A 46 -13.56 -0.11 3.31
N GLU A 47 -13.75 1.20 3.15
CA GLU A 47 -14.29 1.81 1.94
C GLU A 47 -13.20 2.47 1.09
N CYS A 48 -13.48 2.69 -0.20
CA CYS A 48 -12.59 3.45 -1.07
C CYS A 48 -12.66 4.95 -0.70
N ALA A 49 -11.52 5.57 -0.44
CA ALA A 49 -11.46 6.99 -0.07
C ALA A 49 -11.71 7.96 -1.25
N LEU A 50 -11.56 7.48 -2.48
CA LEU A 50 -11.76 8.28 -3.69
C LEU A 50 -13.23 8.24 -4.11
N ILE A 51 -13.86 9.40 -4.25
CA ILE A 51 -15.26 9.52 -4.65
C ILE A 51 -15.38 9.34 -6.17
N HIS A 52 -16.21 8.38 -6.60
CA HIS A 52 -16.41 8.04 -8.00
C HIS A 52 -17.73 7.30 -8.22
N ASP A 53 -18.32 7.46 -9.40
CA ASP A 53 -19.56 6.79 -9.81
C ASP A 53 -19.34 5.74 -10.92
N SER A 54 -18.11 5.59 -11.41
CA SER A 54 -17.79 4.64 -12.48
C SER A 54 -16.33 4.17 -12.45
N PRO A 55 -16.01 3.02 -13.08
CA PRO A 55 -14.62 2.55 -13.21
C PRO A 55 -13.69 3.56 -13.90
N PHE A 56 -14.20 4.33 -14.87
CA PHE A 56 -13.45 5.40 -15.51
C PHE A 56 -13.07 6.50 -14.52
N GLN A 57 -14.04 6.97 -13.72
CA GLN A 57 -13.79 7.98 -12.71
C GLN A 57 -12.80 7.48 -11.64
N LEU A 58 -12.91 6.23 -11.19
CA LEU A 58 -11.95 5.64 -10.26
C LEU A 58 -10.54 5.58 -10.83
N LEU A 59 -10.40 5.16 -12.09
CA LEU A 59 -9.09 5.11 -12.76
C LEU A 59 -8.44 6.49 -12.80
N VAL A 60 -9.20 7.52 -13.22
CA VAL A 60 -8.69 8.89 -13.29
C VAL A 60 -8.36 9.43 -11.89
N ALA A 61 -9.24 9.21 -10.90
CA ALA A 61 -8.98 9.63 -9.52
C ALA A 61 -7.73 8.95 -8.94
N THR A 62 -7.49 7.67 -9.26
CA THR A 62 -6.29 6.93 -8.85
C THR A 62 -5.02 7.50 -9.49
N ILE A 63 -5.09 7.92 -10.75
CA ILE A 63 -3.95 8.57 -11.41
C ILE A 63 -3.64 9.92 -10.72
N LEU A 64 -4.68 10.69 -10.40
CA LEU A 64 -4.54 11.99 -9.74
C LEU A 64 -4.10 11.88 -8.27
N SER A 65 -4.38 10.78 -7.59
CA SER A 65 -3.96 10.56 -6.21
C SER A 65 -2.45 10.27 -6.07
N ALA A 66 -1.76 10.02 -7.18
CA ALA A 66 -0.31 9.89 -7.16
C ALA A 66 0.34 11.16 -6.58
N GLN A 67 1.05 11.01 -5.46
CA GLN A 67 1.70 12.12 -4.75
C GLN A 67 0.71 13.21 -4.28
N CYS A 68 -0.56 12.88 -4.09
CA CYS A 68 -1.61 13.79 -3.63
C CYS A 68 -2.43 13.16 -2.50
N THR A 69 -3.23 13.96 -1.80
CA THR A 69 -4.17 13.46 -0.78
C THR A 69 -5.53 13.17 -1.40
N ASP A 70 -6.23 12.17 -0.85
CA ASP A 70 -7.60 11.83 -1.30
C ASP A 70 -8.55 13.03 -1.20
N GLU A 71 -8.40 13.87 -0.16
CA GLU A 71 -9.16 15.11 0.00
C GLU A 71 -8.97 16.07 -1.19
N ARG A 72 -7.72 16.27 -1.64
CA ARG A 72 -7.43 17.16 -2.76
C ARG A 72 -7.96 16.59 -4.07
N VAL A 73 -7.83 15.28 -4.27
CA VAL A 73 -8.41 14.61 -5.45
C VAL A 73 -9.92 14.78 -5.46
N ASN A 74 -10.60 14.53 -4.34
CA ASN A 74 -12.05 14.65 -4.20
C ASN A 74 -12.55 16.11 -4.35
N ALA A 75 -11.71 17.12 -4.10
CA ALA A 75 -12.02 18.52 -4.38
C ALA A 75 -11.92 18.87 -5.88
N THR A 76 -10.99 18.22 -6.60
CA THR A 76 -10.72 18.49 -8.03
C THR A 76 -11.63 17.69 -8.96
N THR A 77 -11.90 16.42 -8.66
CA THR A 77 -12.60 15.49 -9.56
C THR A 77 -14.05 15.87 -9.90
N PRO A 78 -14.86 16.54 -9.05
CA PRO A 78 -16.23 16.92 -9.45
C PRO A 78 -16.26 17.86 -10.65
N THR A 79 -15.34 18.83 -10.70
CA THR A 79 -15.22 19.76 -11.85
C THR A 79 -14.74 19.02 -13.09
N LEU A 80 -13.76 18.13 -12.94
CA LEU A 80 -13.21 17.34 -14.04
C LEU A 80 -14.28 16.43 -14.66
N PHE A 81 -15.02 15.67 -13.85
CA PHE A 81 -16.01 14.70 -14.32
C PHE A 81 -17.29 15.35 -14.84
N LYS A 82 -17.67 16.51 -14.30
CA LYS A 82 -18.75 17.31 -14.89
C LYS A 82 -18.42 17.75 -16.32
N LYS A 83 -17.17 18.14 -16.57
CA LYS A 83 -16.73 18.59 -17.90
C LYS A 83 -16.43 17.42 -18.85
N TYR A 84 -15.83 16.35 -18.32
CA TYR A 84 -15.41 15.16 -19.07
C TYR A 84 -15.94 13.89 -18.41
N PRO A 85 -17.24 13.59 -18.56
CA PRO A 85 -17.89 12.46 -17.89
C PRO A 85 -17.49 11.08 -18.44
N THR A 86 -16.87 11.02 -19.63
CA THR A 86 -16.46 9.76 -20.27
C THR A 86 -15.02 9.83 -20.75
N ALA A 87 -14.42 8.67 -20.98
CA ALA A 87 -13.05 8.56 -21.49
C ALA A 87 -12.87 9.25 -22.85
N GLU A 88 -13.86 9.14 -23.74
CA GLU A 88 -13.83 9.75 -25.07
C GLU A 88 -13.84 11.29 -24.98
N LYS A 89 -14.67 11.85 -24.08
CA LYS A 89 -14.71 13.30 -23.85
C LYS A 89 -13.41 13.83 -23.24
N LEU A 90 -12.78 13.07 -22.35
CA LEU A 90 -11.47 13.45 -21.81
C LEU A 90 -10.36 13.33 -22.87
N ALA A 91 -10.38 12.27 -23.67
CA ALA A 91 -9.36 12.02 -24.71
C ALA A 91 -9.39 13.06 -25.84
N THR A 92 -10.57 13.59 -26.16
CA THR A 92 -10.74 14.66 -27.18
C THR A 92 -10.52 16.07 -26.62
N SER A 93 -10.26 16.20 -25.32
CA SER A 93 -10.03 17.50 -24.69
C SER A 93 -8.66 18.08 -25.02
N LYS A 94 -8.52 19.40 -24.91
CA LYS A 94 -7.21 20.05 -24.97
C LYS A 94 -6.50 19.85 -23.64
N GLN A 95 -5.24 19.40 -23.68
CA GLN A 95 -4.42 19.22 -22.49
C GLN A 95 -4.43 20.46 -21.56
N ALA A 96 -4.23 21.66 -22.13
CA ALA A 96 -4.24 22.92 -21.40
C ALA A 96 -5.56 23.20 -20.65
N ASP A 97 -6.69 22.63 -21.09
CA ASP A 97 -7.97 22.79 -20.41
C ASP A 97 -8.18 21.78 -19.28
N VAL A 98 -7.48 20.64 -19.32
CA VAL A 98 -7.43 19.67 -18.22
C VAL A 98 -6.47 20.16 -17.14
N GLU A 99 -5.30 20.67 -17.54
CA GLU A 99 -4.29 21.22 -16.63
C GLU A 99 -4.85 22.31 -15.73
N LYS A 100 -5.65 23.24 -16.27
CA LYS A 100 -6.33 24.28 -15.46
C LYS A 100 -7.25 23.73 -14.36
N ILE A 101 -7.72 22.49 -14.49
CA ILE A 101 -8.60 21.85 -13.51
C ILE A 101 -7.76 21.09 -12.48
N VAL A 102 -6.72 20.38 -12.92
CA VAL A 102 -5.94 19.46 -12.07
C VAL A 102 -4.67 20.06 -11.47
N TYR A 103 -4.18 21.18 -12.01
CA TYR A 103 -3.00 21.89 -11.57
C TYR A 103 -3.41 23.22 -10.91
N PRO A 104 -3.39 23.30 -9.57
CA PRO A 104 -3.69 24.52 -8.82
C PRO A 104 -2.54 25.53 -8.81
#